data_AF-A0A2A4V7S0-F1
#
_entry.id   AF-A0A2A4V7S0-F1
#
_cell.length_a   1.000
_cell.length_b   1.000
_cell.length_c   1.000
_cell.angle_alpha   90.00
_cell.angle_beta   90.00
_cell.angle_gamma   90.00
#
_symmetry.space_group_name_H-M   'P 1'
#
loop_
_entity.id
_entity.type
_entity.pdbx_description
1 polymer ?
#
loop_
_entity_poly.entity_id
_entity_poly.type
_entity_poly.pdbx_seq_one_letter_code
_entity_poly.pdbx_strand_id
1 'polypeptide(L)'
;MMLKSGVNPLGMKTETLLAAIVANEVYALHGHSLVITSITDGKHGVGSYHGLGWAIDTRTRHLTDLETETIADEISERLGQFYDVVIEIDHIHIEFDAKRASCPS
;
A
#
# COMPACT_ATOMS: atom_id res chain seq x y z
N MET A 1 -2.00 -12.94 -2.48
CA MET A 1 -1.48 -12.12 -1.38
C MET A 1 -0.63 -12.96 -0.44
N MET A 2 0.54 -12.46 -0.05
CA MET A 2 1.42 -13.06 0.95
C MET A 2 2.03 -11.98 1.84
N LEU A 3 2.33 -12.32 3.11
CA LEU A 3 3.15 -11.48 3.98
C LEU A 3 4.61 -11.94 3.88
N LYS A 4 5.55 -11.00 3.76
CA LYS A 4 6.97 -11.29 3.93
C LYS A 4 7.21 -11.83 5.35
N SER A 5 8.15 -12.78 5.49
CA SER A 5 8.55 -13.29 6.81
C SER A 5 8.90 -12.15 7.77
N GLY A 6 8.29 -12.17 8.96
CA GLY A 6 8.52 -11.17 10.01
C GLY A 6 7.55 -9.98 9.99
N VAL A 7 6.72 -9.82 8.95
CA VAL A 7 5.68 -8.79 8.91
C VAL A 7 4.60 -9.09 9.96
N ASN A 8 4.23 -8.07 10.73
CA ASN A 8 3.23 -8.19 11.78
C ASN A 8 1.90 -7.57 11.35
N PRO A 9 0.83 -8.36 11.15
CA PRO A 9 -0.48 -7.82 10.78
C PRO A 9 -1.27 -7.28 11.98
N LEU A 10 -0.82 -7.49 13.22
CA LEU A 10 -1.54 -7.02 14.40
C LEU A 10 -1.60 -5.49 14.43
N GLY A 11 -2.80 -4.96 14.67
CA GLY A 11 -3.06 -3.52 14.71
C GLY A 11 -3.46 -2.90 13.37
N MET A 12 -3.43 -3.67 12.27
CA MET A 12 -3.90 -3.23 10.96
C MET A 12 -5.37 -2.79 11.03
N LYS A 13 -5.67 -1.67 10.37
CA LYS A 13 -7.02 -1.11 10.28
C LYS A 13 -7.79 -1.73 9.12
N THR A 14 -9.12 -1.59 9.18
CA THR A 14 -10.01 -2.20 8.17
C THR A 14 -9.83 -1.54 6.81
N GLU A 15 -9.58 -0.24 6.80
CA GLU A 15 -9.28 0.56 5.61
C GLU A 15 -7.98 0.10 4.95
N THR A 16 -6.97 -0.22 5.76
CA THR A 16 -5.71 -0.81 5.28
C THR A 16 -5.90 -2.23 4.76
N LEU A 17 -6.80 -3.02 5.36
CA LEU A 17 -7.18 -4.32 4.80
C LEU A 17 -7.88 -4.16 3.44
N LEU A 18 -8.77 -3.17 3.29
CA LEU A 18 -9.41 -2.85 2.01
C LEU A 18 -8.36 -2.48 0.96
N ALA A 19 -7.38 -1.63 1.31
CA ALA A 19 -6.25 -1.30 0.46
C ALA A 19 -5.47 -2.55 0.01
N ALA A 20 -5.18 -3.47 0.93
CA ALA A 20 -4.50 -4.72 0.62
C ALA A 20 -5.31 -5.60 -0.35
N ILE A 21 -6.64 -5.70 -0.16
CA ILE A 21 -7.52 -6.49 -1.03
C ILE A 21 -7.50 -5.93 -2.46
N VAL A 22 -7.69 -4.61 -2.61
CA VAL A 22 -7.66 -3.94 -3.93
C VAL A 22 -6.29 -4.09 -4.58
N ALA A 23 -5.21 -3.83 -3.84
CA ALA A 23 -3.85 -4.04 -4.34
C ALA A 23 -3.64 -5.48 -4.81
N ASN A 24 -4.15 -6.48 -4.08
CA ASN A 24 -4.01 -7.88 -4.48
C ASN A 24 -4.76 -8.18 -5.78
N GLU A 25 -5.94 -7.59 -6.00
CA GLU A 25 -6.66 -7.73 -7.26
C GLU A 25 -5.91 -7.09 -8.43
N VAL A 26 -5.38 -5.88 -8.25
CA VAL A 26 -4.60 -5.19 -9.30
C VAL A 26 -3.34 -5.97 -9.63
N TYR A 27 -2.53 -6.34 -8.65
CA TYR A 27 -1.34 -7.17 -8.90
C TYR A 27 -1.71 -8.46 -9.67
N ALA A 28 -2.80 -9.13 -9.29
CA ALA A 28 -3.25 -10.35 -9.95
C ALA A 28 -3.68 -10.11 -11.41
N LEU A 29 -4.33 -8.99 -11.72
CA LEU A 29 -4.70 -8.61 -13.09
C LEU A 29 -3.48 -8.36 -13.98
N HIS A 30 -2.39 -7.86 -13.39
CA HIS A 30 -1.11 -7.69 -14.07
C HIS A 30 -0.22 -8.95 -14.03
N GLY A 31 -0.74 -10.10 -13.58
CA GLY A 31 -0.03 -11.38 -13.60
C GLY A 31 0.96 -11.58 -12.44
N HIS A 32 0.91 -10.74 -11.41
CA HIS A 32 1.83 -10.74 -10.27
C HIS A 32 1.15 -11.14 -8.97
N SER A 33 1.92 -11.71 -8.04
CA SER A 33 1.44 -11.99 -6.69
C SER A 33 1.79 -10.84 -5.74
N LEU A 34 0.79 -10.28 -5.07
CA LEU A 34 1.04 -9.26 -4.04
C LEU A 34 1.86 -9.84 -2.88
N VAL A 35 2.98 -9.17 -2.55
CA VAL A 35 3.77 -9.42 -1.34
C VAL A 35 3.82 -8.14 -0.51
N ILE A 36 3.20 -8.19 0.68
CA ILE A 36 3.26 -7.10 1.65
C ILE A 36 4.55 -7.23 2.45
N THR A 37 5.34 -6.15 2.49
CA THR A 37 6.67 -6.10 3.11
C THR A 37 6.72 -5.39 4.45
N SER A 38 5.68 -4.64 4.80
CA SER A 38 5.52 -3.91 6.06
C SER A 38 4.04 -3.59 6.31
N ILE A 39 3.60 -3.67 7.57
CA ILE A 39 2.29 -3.16 8.02
C ILE A 39 2.47 -2.28 9.27
N THR A 40 2.54 -2.86 10.47
CA THR A 40 2.79 -2.15 11.74
C THR A 40 4.21 -2.34 12.26
N ASP A 41 5.01 -3.16 11.57
CA ASP A 41 6.39 -3.46 11.88
C ASP A 41 7.38 -2.49 11.24
N GLY A 42 8.68 -2.68 11.50
CA GLY A 42 9.75 -1.89 10.90
C GLY A 42 10.06 -0.56 11.61
N LYS A 43 11.05 0.16 11.08
CA LYS A 43 11.38 1.53 11.51
C LYS A 43 10.89 2.48 10.44
N HIS A 44 9.98 3.36 10.82
CA HIS A 44 9.39 4.34 9.92
C HIS A 44 9.72 5.76 10.36
N GLY A 45 9.64 6.71 9.42
CA GLY A 45 9.87 8.11 9.70
C GLY A 45 8.88 8.69 10.72
N VAL A 46 9.26 9.80 11.36
CA VAL A 46 8.34 10.56 12.22
C VAL A 46 7.14 11.01 11.38
N GLY A 47 5.93 10.69 11.84
CA GLY A 47 4.69 10.99 11.12
C GLY A 47 4.18 9.88 10.20
N SER A 48 4.89 8.76 10.07
CA SER A 48 4.41 7.60 9.32
C SER A 48 3.18 6.96 9.95
N TYR A 49 2.25 6.55 9.10
CA TYR A 49 1.01 5.90 9.48
C TYR A 49 1.11 4.37 9.68
N HIS A 50 2.25 3.75 9.38
CA HIS A 50 2.50 2.33 9.64
C HIS A 50 2.30 1.95 11.11
N GLY A 51 2.89 2.73 12.04
CA GLY A 51 2.77 2.46 13.48
C GLY A 51 1.33 2.54 14.02
N LEU A 52 0.43 3.18 13.27
CA LEU A 52 -1.00 3.29 13.58
C LEU A 52 -1.86 2.24 12.86
N GLY A 53 -1.24 1.43 11.98
CA GLY A 53 -1.90 0.37 11.21
C GLY A 53 -2.67 0.87 10.00
N TRP A 54 -2.40 2.09 9.53
CA TRP A 54 -3.10 2.76 8.42
C TRP A 54 -2.38 2.63 7.07
N ALA A 55 -1.21 1.98 7.01
CA ALA A 55 -0.39 1.86 5.81
C ALA A 55 0.15 0.45 5.58
N ILE A 56 0.43 0.12 4.31
CA ILE A 56 1.17 -1.07 3.87
C ILE A 56 2.23 -0.72 2.83
N ASP A 57 3.31 -1.49 2.82
CA ASP A 57 4.29 -1.46 1.74
C ASP A 57 4.19 -2.75 0.92
N THR A 58 4.28 -2.62 -0.39
CA THR A 58 4.18 -3.75 -1.33
C THR A 58 5.43 -3.86 -2.19
N ARG A 59 5.94 -5.07 -2.37
CA ARG A 59 7.22 -5.31 -3.08
C ARG A 59 7.13 -4.99 -4.58
N THR A 60 8.10 -4.24 -5.11
CA THR A 60 8.19 -3.95 -6.56
C THR A 60 9.36 -4.63 -7.28
N ARG A 61 10.33 -5.26 -6.59
CA ARG A 61 11.56 -5.83 -7.20
C ARG A 61 11.40 -6.78 -8.41
N HIS A 62 10.19 -7.29 -8.63
CA HIS A 62 9.84 -8.26 -9.65
C HIS A 62 9.07 -7.64 -10.82
N LEU A 63 8.76 -6.34 -10.69
CA LEU A 63 8.10 -5.51 -11.68
C LEU A 63 9.17 -4.68 -12.39
N THR A 64 8.88 -4.32 -13.63
CA THR A 64 9.54 -3.21 -14.32
C THR A 64 9.04 -1.87 -13.80
N ASP A 65 9.74 -0.79 -14.14
CA ASP A 65 9.31 0.57 -13.76
C ASP A 65 7.93 0.89 -14.33
N LEU A 66 7.67 0.54 -15.60
CA LEU A 66 6.39 0.74 -16.25
C LEU A 66 5.25 -0.07 -15.58
N GLU A 67 5.50 -1.32 -15.20
CA GLU A 67 4.53 -2.13 -14.45
C GLU A 67 4.27 -1.52 -13.07
N THR A 68 5.31 -1.02 -12.40
CA THR A 68 5.18 -0.38 -11.09
C THR A 68 4.30 0.86 -11.17
N GLU A 69 4.53 1.73 -12.17
CA GLU A 69 3.71 2.92 -12.44
C GLU A 69 2.26 2.52 -12.75
N THR A 70 2.06 1.58 -13.67
CA THR A 70 0.71 1.14 -14.08
C THR A 70 -0.08 0.54 -12.91
N ILE A 71 0.56 -0.30 -12.09
CA ILE A 71 -0.06 -0.92 -10.93
C ILE A 71 -0.38 0.13 -9.87
N ALA A 72 0.54 1.05 -9.58
CA ALA A 72 0.31 2.10 -8.59
C ALA A 72 -0.86 3.02 -8.98
N ASP A 73 -0.90 3.45 -10.24
CA ASP A 73 -1.97 4.31 -10.78
C ASP A 73 -3.33 3.61 -10.69
N GLU A 74 -3.41 2.33 -11.08
CA GLU A 74 -4.66 1.57 -11.03
C GLU A 74 -5.12 1.29 -9.60
N ILE A 75 -4.21 1.04 -8.66
CA ILE A 75 -4.53 0.93 -7.22
C ILE A 75 -5.11 2.27 -6.73
N SER A 76 -4.46 3.38 -7.06
CA SER A 76 -4.89 4.73 -6.68
C SER A 76 -6.29 5.04 -7.22
N GLU A 77 -6.55 4.75 -8.50
CA GLU A 77 -7.85 4.96 -9.12
C GLU A 77 -8.96 4.15 -8.44
N ARG A 78 -8.70 2.88 -8.12
CA ARG A 78 -9.69 1.98 -7.51
C ARG A 78 -9.97 2.31 -6.04
N LEU A 79 -8.96 2.76 -5.30
CA LEU A 79 -9.12 3.14 -3.89
C LEU A 79 -9.73 4.54 -3.72
N GLY A 80 -9.49 5.42 -4.68
CA GLY A 80 -10.02 6.77 -4.70
C GLY A 80 -9.36 7.70 -3.68
N GLN A 81 -9.96 8.89 -3.52
CA GLN A 81 -9.33 10.06 -2.88
C GLN A 81 -8.96 9.95 -1.39
N PHE A 82 -9.32 8.86 -0.71
CA PHE A 82 -9.04 8.67 0.72
C PHE A 82 -7.73 7.93 0.97
N TYR A 83 -7.07 7.48 -0.09
CA TYR A 83 -5.81 6.75 -0.03
C TYR A 83 -4.74 7.51 -0.80
N ASP A 84 -3.54 7.51 -0.24
CA ASP A 84 -2.33 7.92 -0.95
C ASP A 84 -1.59 6.66 -1.38
N VAL A 85 -1.21 6.62 -2.66
CA VAL A 85 -0.43 5.54 -3.27
C VAL A 85 0.84 6.16 -3.83
N VAL A 86 1.98 5.81 -3.26
CA VAL A 86 3.28 6.44 -3.57
C VAL A 86 4.26 5.35 -3.97
N ILE A 87 4.94 5.56 -5.10
CA ILE A 87 6.04 4.69 -5.52
C ILE A 87 7.30 5.15 -4.81
N GLU A 88 7.82 4.30 -3.94
CA GLU A 88 9.12 4.45 -3.31
C GLU A 88 10.16 3.60 -4.06
N ILE A 89 11.44 3.77 -3.73
CA ILE A 89 12.56 3.17 -4.47
C ILE A 89 12.44 1.64 -4.60
N ASP A 90 11.92 0.94 -3.59
CA ASP A 90 11.87 -0.52 -3.54
C ASP A 90 10.48 -1.11 -3.21
N HIS A 91 9.46 -0.25 -3.13
CA HIS A 91 8.08 -0.66 -2.84
C HIS A 91 7.04 0.36 -3.34
N ILE A 92 5.79 -0.06 -3.46
CA ILE A 92 4.64 0.86 -3.52
C ILE A 92 4.10 0.96 -2.09
N HIS A 93 4.11 2.18 -1.55
CA HIS A 93 3.50 2.55 -0.28
C HIS A 93 2.03 2.89 -0.49
N ILE A 94 1.14 2.34 0.33
CA ILE A 94 -0.30 2.60 0.27
C ILE A 94 -0.78 2.93 1.68
N GLU A 95 -1.32 4.12 1.87
CA GLU A 95 -1.82 4.57 3.16
C GLU A 95 -3.21 5.20 3.08
N PHE A 96 -3.99 5.03 4.14
CA PHE A 96 -5.23 5.73 4.33
C PHE A 96 -4.97 7.04 5.10
N ASP A 97 -4.82 8.15 4.38
CA ASP A 97 -4.68 9.49 4.97
C ASP A 97 -5.87 10.40 4.60
N ALA A 98 -6.81 10.53 5.53
CA ALA A 98 -7.97 11.39 5.37
C ALA A 98 -7.65 12.90 5.31
N LYS A 99 -6.37 13.33 5.40
CA LYS A 99 -5.99 14.75 5.33
C LYS A 99 -6.39 15.44 4.03
N ARG A 100 -6.64 14.71 2.94
CA ARG A 100 -7.24 15.30 1.71
C ARG A 100 -8.77 15.30 1.68
N ALA A 101 -9.43 14.49 2.50
CA ALA A 101 -10.89 14.36 2.49
C ALA A 101 -11.63 15.45 3.29
N SER A 102 -10.93 16.22 4.11
CA SER A 102 -11.53 17.17 5.06
C SER A 102 -11.18 18.65 4.82
N CYS A 103 -10.64 19.01 3.65
CA CYS A 103 -10.52 20.41 3.25
C CYS A 103 -11.00 20.58 1.81
N PRO A 104 -12.26 21.00 1.58
CA PRO A 104 -12.64 21.51 0.27
C PRO A 104 -11.86 22.80 0.03
N SER A 105 -11.04 22.81 -1.01
CA SER A 105 -10.42 24.02 -1.56
C SER A 105 -11.46 25.03 -2.01
#